data_AF-A0A4V5NLY9-F1
#
_entry.id   AF-A0A4V5NLY9-F1
#
_cell.length_a   1.000
_cell.length_b   1.000
_cell.length_c   1.000
_cell.angle_alpha   90.00
_cell.angle_beta   90.00
_cell.angle_gamma   90.00
#
_symmetry.space_group_name_H-M   'P 1'
#
loop_
_entity.id
_entity.type
_entity.pdbx_description
1 polymer ?
#
loop_
_entity_poly.entity_id
_entity_poly.type
_entity_poly.pdbx_seq_one_letter_code
_entity_poly.pdbx_strand_id
1 'polypeptide(L)'
;LLPLAAGLGEALALTRNGSAVEERHGRFEGYDPKAARLYGSEIELHLAPAHWVHGFAVTKPTAKATKRSLQIFDAAGDAVHKIHLTEESDVAAFARLVESLRLADQSDHLPLAPRAPEPAVVPRLKLRRLSAEAVTHLLERSAARGIGLRIAVGNPGCTQIYSGPVQSIVPAGHWINVMDPRFNLHLRTDHLAQVWLTGQSAAPSLQALDGSGRLILQIDARPASLALWQEMVETLECAQGMPSQK
;
A
#
# COMPACT_ATOMS: atom_id res chain seq x y z
N LEU A 1 3.81 -1.49 -19.79
CA LEU A 1 2.93 -0.62 -18.97
C LEU A 1 3.70 0.48 -18.25
N LEU A 2 4.48 0.17 -17.19
CA LEU A 2 5.08 1.20 -16.32
C LEU A 2 5.98 2.24 -17.02
N PRO A 3 6.84 1.89 -18.00
CA PRO A 3 7.60 2.90 -18.75
C PRO A 3 6.70 3.93 -19.47
N LEU A 4 5.53 3.51 -19.96
CA LEU A 4 4.57 4.40 -20.61
C LEU A 4 3.77 5.21 -19.58
N ALA A 5 3.53 4.65 -18.39
CA ALA A 5 2.82 5.34 -17.32
C ALA A 5 3.55 6.60 -16.83
N ALA A 6 4.87 6.67 -17.01
CA ALA A 6 5.67 7.88 -16.75
C ALA A 6 5.16 9.11 -17.54
N GLY A 7 4.61 8.90 -18.73
CA GLY A 7 4.06 9.97 -19.57
C GLY A 7 2.72 10.52 -19.08
N LEU A 8 2.05 9.88 -18.11
CA LEU A 8 0.74 10.32 -17.61
C LEU A 8 0.82 11.61 -16.78
N GLY A 9 2.02 12.04 -16.38
CA GLY A 9 2.17 13.14 -15.43
C GLY A 9 1.69 12.77 -14.04
N GLU A 10 1.02 13.69 -13.35
CA GLU A 10 0.48 13.46 -12.01
C GLU A 10 -0.67 12.45 -12.06
N ALA A 11 -0.59 11.39 -11.26
CA ALA A 11 -1.60 10.35 -11.18
C ALA A 11 -1.79 9.89 -9.72
N LEU A 12 -2.82 9.08 -9.47
CA LEU A 12 -3.05 8.42 -8.20
C LEU A 12 -2.74 6.92 -8.33
N ALA A 13 -1.73 6.45 -7.61
CA ALA A 13 -1.42 5.04 -7.43
C ALA A 13 -2.30 4.45 -6.32
N LEU A 14 -2.87 3.27 -6.55
CA LEU A 14 -3.70 2.58 -5.56
C LEU A 14 -3.30 1.10 -5.51
N THR A 15 -2.93 0.66 -4.31
CA THR A 15 -2.64 -0.74 -3.98
C THR A 15 -3.41 -1.13 -2.73
N ARG A 16 -3.92 -2.37 -2.67
CA ARG A 16 -4.73 -2.84 -1.55
C ARG A 16 -4.60 -4.33 -1.30
N ASN A 17 -5.05 -4.74 -0.12
CA ASN A 17 -5.40 -6.13 0.20
C ASN A 17 -6.81 -6.20 0.79
N GLY A 18 -7.11 -7.27 1.53
CA GLY A 18 -8.42 -7.50 2.17
C GLY A 18 -8.75 -6.51 3.29
N SER A 19 -7.74 -5.83 3.86
CA SER A 19 -7.88 -5.07 5.11
C SER A 19 -7.31 -3.66 5.04
N ALA A 20 -6.43 -3.37 4.09
CA ALA A 20 -5.82 -2.06 3.89
C ALA A 20 -5.93 -1.60 2.43
N VAL A 21 -6.15 -0.30 2.22
CA VAL A 21 -6.04 0.39 0.93
C VAL A 21 -5.06 1.54 1.09
N GLU A 22 -4.10 1.63 0.20
CA GLU A 22 -3.11 2.71 0.15
C GLU A 22 -3.25 3.48 -1.17
N GLU A 23 -3.42 4.78 -1.07
CA GLU A 23 -3.58 5.70 -2.20
C GLU A 23 -2.50 6.78 -2.13
N ARG A 24 -1.73 6.95 -3.20
CA ARG A 24 -0.62 7.92 -3.25
C ARG A 24 -0.64 8.72 -4.54
N HIS A 25 -0.70 10.04 -4.42
CA HIS A 25 -0.54 10.95 -5.56
C HIS A 25 0.94 11.10 -5.92
N GLY A 26 1.25 11.10 -7.22
CA GLY A 26 2.59 11.35 -7.72
C GLY A 26 2.78 10.94 -9.17
N ARG A 27 4.05 10.91 -9.61
CA ARG A 27 4.45 10.52 -10.96
C ARG A 27 5.05 9.12 -10.97
N PHE A 28 4.77 8.36 -12.02
CA PHE A 28 5.31 7.01 -12.22
C PHE A 28 6.72 7.09 -12.84
N GLU A 29 7.72 7.43 -12.03
CA GLU A 29 9.10 7.65 -12.47
C GLU A 29 10.09 6.64 -11.85
N GLY A 30 11.28 6.50 -12.44
CA GLY A 30 12.33 5.66 -11.85
C GLY A 30 12.03 4.15 -11.86
N TYR A 31 11.33 3.65 -12.87
CA TYR A 31 11.09 2.21 -13.03
C TYR A 31 12.37 1.48 -13.46
N ASP A 32 12.84 0.56 -12.62
CA ASP A 32 13.89 -0.40 -12.90
C ASP A 32 13.28 -1.78 -13.19
N PRO A 33 13.31 -2.26 -14.46
CA PRO A 33 12.76 -3.56 -14.82
C PRO A 33 13.59 -4.73 -14.28
N LYS A 34 14.90 -4.55 -13.99
CA LYS A 34 15.75 -5.62 -13.44
C LYS A 34 15.44 -5.84 -11.97
N ALA A 35 15.24 -4.75 -11.23
CA ALA A 35 14.84 -4.82 -9.82
C ALA A 35 13.33 -5.09 -9.64
N ALA A 36 12.54 -4.97 -10.70
CA ALA A 36 11.07 -4.96 -10.66
C ALA A 36 10.54 -3.94 -9.65
N ARG A 37 11.08 -2.72 -9.71
CA ARG A 37 10.77 -1.66 -8.73
C ARG A 37 10.60 -0.30 -9.40
N LEU A 38 9.76 0.53 -8.79
CA LEU A 38 9.59 1.93 -9.15
C LEU A 38 10.06 2.76 -7.96
N TYR A 39 11.10 3.57 -8.18
CA TYR A 39 11.76 4.38 -7.16
C TYR A 39 11.47 5.87 -7.34
N GLY A 40 10.18 6.21 -7.46
CA GLY A 40 9.74 7.59 -7.61
C GLY A 40 9.90 8.38 -6.32
N SER A 41 10.00 9.70 -6.45
CA SER A 41 10.08 10.60 -5.29
C SER A 41 8.84 10.51 -4.39
N GLU A 42 7.66 10.30 -5.00
CA GLU A 42 6.38 10.22 -4.32
C GLU A 42 5.79 8.80 -4.28
N ILE A 43 5.93 8.04 -5.37
CA ILE A 43 5.39 6.69 -5.55
C ILE A 43 6.55 5.69 -5.54
N GLU A 44 6.57 4.82 -4.54
CA GLU A 44 7.51 3.70 -4.45
C GLU A 44 6.73 2.39 -4.59
N LEU A 45 7.11 1.54 -5.55
CA LEU A 45 6.47 0.24 -5.80
C LEU A 45 7.51 -0.87 -5.84
N HIS A 46 7.22 -1.98 -5.17
CA HIS A 46 7.87 -3.27 -5.40
C HIS A 46 6.90 -4.18 -6.13
N LEU A 47 7.34 -4.77 -7.24
CA LEU A 47 6.47 -5.48 -8.17
C LEU A 47 6.85 -6.95 -8.20
N ALA A 48 5.85 -7.81 -8.37
CA ALA A 48 6.02 -9.19 -8.79
C ALA A 48 5.46 -9.34 -10.20
N PRO A 49 6.26 -9.13 -11.26
CA PRO A 49 5.76 -9.07 -12.64
C PRO A 49 4.98 -10.31 -13.09
N ALA A 50 5.30 -11.49 -12.53
CA ALA A 50 4.59 -12.73 -12.83
C ALA A 50 3.10 -12.71 -12.41
N HIS A 51 2.71 -11.83 -11.49
CA HIS A 51 1.31 -11.63 -11.06
C HIS A 51 0.60 -10.51 -11.84
N TRP A 52 1.27 -9.81 -12.76
CA TRP A 52 0.65 -8.76 -13.59
C TRP A 52 0.17 -9.37 -14.90
N VAL A 53 -1.02 -9.98 -14.89
CA VAL A 53 -1.48 -10.87 -15.97
C VAL A 53 -2.48 -10.19 -16.89
N HIS A 54 -3.45 -9.48 -16.33
CA HIS A 54 -4.49 -8.79 -17.10
C HIS A 54 -4.44 -7.29 -16.85
N GLY A 55 -4.63 -6.50 -17.91
CA GLY A 55 -4.61 -5.04 -17.85
C GLY A 55 -5.80 -4.45 -18.60
N PHE A 56 -6.52 -3.53 -17.94
CA PHE A 56 -7.68 -2.85 -18.51
C PHE A 56 -7.52 -1.34 -18.41
N ALA A 57 -7.80 -0.65 -19.51
CA ALA A 57 -8.01 0.79 -19.52
C ALA A 57 -9.50 1.08 -19.41
N VAL A 58 -9.92 1.69 -18.31
CA VAL A 58 -11.33 1.95 -18.02
C VAL A 58 -11.59 3.45 -18.14
N THR A 59 -12.60 3.80 -18.94
CA THR A 59 -13.15 5.16 -19.01
C THR A 59 -14.59 5.13 -18.55
N LYS A 60 -14.91 5.87 -17.49
CA LYS A 60 -16.24 5.93 -16.90
C LYS A 60 -16.73 7.37 -16.80
N PRO A 61 -17.79 7.74 -17.56
CA PRO A 61 -18.49 9.00 -17.33
C PRO A 61 -19.09 9.02 -15.92
N THR A 62 -19.01 10.16 -15.24
CA THR A 62 -19.72 10.43 -13.98
C THR A 62 -20.49 11.74 -14.12
N ALA A 63 -21.36 12.04 -13.15
CA ALA A 63 -22.11 13.30 -13.14
C ALA A 63 -21.20 14.56 -13.15
N LYS A 64 -19.96 14.45 -12.64
CA LYS A 64 -19.02 15.58 -12.53
C LYS A 64 -17.92 15.58 -13.59
N ALA A 65 -17.38 14.40 -13.92
CA ALA A 65 -16.23 14.27 -14.81
C ALA A 65 -16.10 12.87 -15.41
N THR A 66 -15.33 12.74 -16.49
CA THR A 66 -14.92 11.44 -17.02
C THR A 66 -13.72 10.90 -16.25
N LYS A 67 -13.90 9.82 -15.50
CA LYS A 67 -12.81 9.13 -14.80
C LYS A 67 -12.10 8.17 -15.74
N ARG A 68 -10.77 8.14 -15.67
CA ARG A 68 -9.90 7.23 -16.43
C ARG A 68 -8.98 6.48 -15.49
N SER A 69 -8.77 5.20 -15.73
CA SER A 69 -7.85 4.39 -14.93
C SER A 69 -7.25 3.24 -15.71
N LEU A 70 -6.03 2.86 -15.35
CA LEU A 70 -5.43 1.57 -15.71
C LEU A 70 -5.60 0.64 -14.51
N GLN A 71 -6.16 -0.54 -14.72
CA GLN A 71 -6.41 -1.53 -13.67
C GLN A 71 -5.73 -2.84 -14.04
N ILE A 72 -4.91 -3.35 -13.11
CA ILE A 72 -4.09 -4.54 -13.30
C ILE A 72 -4.60 -5.63 -12.38
N PHE A 73 -4.71 -6.84 -12.91
CA PHE A 73 -5.20 -8.02 -12.22
C PHE A 73 -4.26 -9.21 -12.41
N ASP A 74 -4.27 -10.12 -11.44
CA ASP A 74 -3.54 -11.39 -11.54
C ASP A 74 -4.31 -12.44 -12.36
N ALA A 75 -3.72 -13.63 -12.53
CA ALA A 75 -4.33 -14.70 -13.29
C ALA A 75 -5.66 -15.20 -12.71
N ALA A 76 -5.92 -14.99 -11.42
CA ALA A 76 -7.16 -15.36 -10.75
C ALA A 76 -8.22 -14.24 -10.79
N GLY A 77 -7.87 -13.08 -11.37
CA GLY A 77 -8.74 -11.92 -11.47
C GLY A 77 -8.73 -11.02 -10.23
N ASP A 78 -7.80 -11.22 -9.30
CA ASP A 78 -7.65 -10.33 -8.15
C ASP A 78 -6.93 -9.03 -8.53
N ALA A 79 -7.36 -7.90 -7.97
CA ALA A 79 -6.76 -6.61 -8.26
C ALA A 79 -5.35 -6.50 -7.67
N VAL A 80 -4.38 -6.21 -8.54
CA VAL A 80 -2.96 -6.05 -8.17
C VAL A 80 -2.62 -4.59 -7.92
N HIS A 81 -2.93 -3.71 -8.88
CA HIS A 81 -2.60 -2.30 -8.80
C HIS A 81 -3.53 -1.48 -9.70
N LYS A 82 -3.74 -0.21 -9.36
CA LYS A 82 -4.51 0.74 -10.18
C LYS A 82 -3.79 2.07 -10.30
N ILE A 83 -3.88 2.65 -11.48
CA ILE A 83 -3.42 4.01 -11.79
C ILE A 83 -4.64 4.81 -12.19
N HIS A 84 -5.04 5.78 -11.37
CA HIS A 84 -6.14 6.69 -11.67
C HIS A 84 -5.59 8.01 -12.19
N LEU A 85 -6.19 8.50 -13.29
CA LEU A 85 -5.91 9.85 -13.73
C LEU A 85 -6.56 10.85 -12.78
N THR A 86 -5.83 11.92 -12.50
CA THR A 86 -6.27 13.11 -11.76
C THR A 86 -6.61 14.22 -12.77
N GLU A 87 -7.01 15.38 -12.26
CA GLU A 87 -7.23 16.57 -13.08
C GLU A 87 -5.93 17.09 -13.72
N GLU A 88 -4.77 16.80 -13.10
CA GLU A 88 -3.44 17.19 -13.56
C GLU A 88 -2.79 16.17 -14.51
N SER A 89 -3.45 15.04 -14.78
CA SER A 89 -2.91 14.01 -15.68
C SER A 89 -2.93 14.42 -17.16
N ASP A 90 -1.96 13.93 -17.93
CA ASP A 90 -1.97 14.02 -19.39
C ASP A 90 -2.92 12.96 -19.99
N VAL A 91 -4.13 13.41 -20.34
CA VAL A 91 -5.16 12.60 -20.99
C VAL A 91 -4.73 12.14 -22.39
N ALA A 92 -3.93 12.93 -23.11
CA ALA A 92 -3.43 12.54 -24.42
C ALA A 92 -2.35 11.45 -24.31
N ALA A 93 -1.49 11.51 -23.28
CA ALA A 93 -0.56 10.42 -22.96
C ALA A 93 -1.30 9.14 -22.59
N PHE A 94 -2.40 9.24 -21.83
CA PHE A 94 -3.25 8.09 -21.56
C PHE A 94 -3.79 7.47 -22.85
N ALA A 95 -4.33 8.27 -23.78
CA ALA A 95 -4.81 7.76 -25.06
C ALA A 95 -3.72 7.05 -25.87
N ARG A 96 -2.52 7.63 -25.96
CA ARG A 96 -1.36 7.01 -26.63
C ARG A 96 -0.92 5.71 -25.96
N LEU A 97 -0.90 5.67 -24.63
CA LEU A 97 -0.58 4.47 -23.86
C LEU A 97 -1.59 3.36 -24.13
N VAL A 98 -2.89 3.67 -24.08
CA VAL A 98 -3.95 2.70 -24.34
C VAL A 98 -3.82 2.12 -25.74
N GLU A 99 -3.66 2.97 -26.75
CA GLU A 99 -3.47 2.52 -28.14
C GLU A 99 -2.24 1.61 -28.28
N SER A 100 -1.12 2.00 -27.66
CA SER A 100 0.15 1.24 -27.74
C SER A 100 0.10 -0.13 -27.06
N LEU A 101 -0.78 -0.33 -26.08
CA LEU A 101 -0.90 -1.57 -25.31
C LEU A 101 -2.16 -2.37 -25.63
N ARG A 102 -3.00 -1.88 -26.53
CA ARG A 102 -4.27 -2.53 -26.87
C ARG A 102 -4.02 -3.88 -27.54
N LEU A 103 -4.63 -4.92 -27.00
CA LEU A 103 -4.63 -6.24 -27.63
C LEU A 103 -5.66 -6.28 -28.76
N ALA A 104 -5.39 -7.09 -29.79
CA ALA A 104 -6.34 -7.31 -30.88
C ALA A 104 -7.62 -8.01 -30.39
N ASP A 105 -7.48 -8.95 -29.45
CA ASP A 105 -8.59 -9.56 -28.75
C ASP A 105 -9.15 -8.58 -27.70
N GLN A 106 -10.41 -8.22 -27.87
CA GLN A 106 -11.17 -7.32 -26.99
C GLN A 106 -12.46 -8.00 -26.50
N SER A 107 -12.46 -9.33 -26.45
CA SER A 107 -13.58 -10.13 -25.95
C SER A 107 -13.92 -9.76 -24.51
N ASP A 108 -15.19 -9.91 -24.15
CA ASP A 108 -15.70 -9.72 -22.79
C ASP A 108 -15.52 -10.95 -21.89
N HIS A 109 -14.93 -12.02 -22.42
CA HIS A 109 -14.55 -13.21 -21.69
C HIS A 109 -13.06 -13.20 -21.34
N LEU A 110 -12.76 -13.37 -20.05
CA LEU A 110 -11.39 -13.43 -19.53
C LEU A 110 -11.08 -14.83 -18.99
N PRO A 111 -10.10 -15.56 -19.54
CA PRO A 111 -9.69 -16.84 -18.97
C PRO A 111 -8.97 -16.60 -17.63
N LEU A 112 -9.53 -17.15 -16.55
CA LEU A 112 -8.97 -17.07 -15.20
C LEU A 112 -8.37 -18.42 -14.78
N ALA A 113 -7.25 -18.37 -14.07
CA ALA A 113 -6.66 -19.50 -13.39
C ALA A 113 -7.23 -19.66 -11.97
N PRO A 114 -7.21 -20.87 -11.39
CA PRO A 114 -7.53 -21.05 -9.98
C PRO A 114 -6.64 -20.18 -9.08
N ARG A 115 -7.24 -19.58 -8.05
CA ARG A 115 -6.51 -18.79 -7.05
C ARG A 115 -5.55 -19.68 -6.26
N ALA A 116 -4.26 -19.33 -6.29
CA ALA A 116 -3.27 -19.93 -5.42
C ALA A 116 -3.46 -19.42 -3.97
N PRO A 117 -3.25 -20.26 -2.95
CA PRO A 117 -3.28 -19.79 -1.57
C PRO A 117 -2.12 -18.81 -1.33
N GLU A 118 -2.45 -17.66 -0.74
CA GLU A 118 -1.45 -16.67 -0.35
C GLU A 118 -0.70 -17.16 0.89
N PRO A 119 0.64 -17.18 0.87
CA PRO A 119 1.42 -17.68 2.00
C PRO A 119 1.27 -16.76 3.20
N ALA A 120 1.14 -17.36 4.39
CA ALA A 120 1.26 -16.62 5.64
C ALA A 120 2.69 -16.04 5.77
N VAL A 121 2.79 -14.84 6.33
CA VAL A 121 4.08 -14.25 6.67
C VAL A 121 4.49 -14.77 8.04
N VAL A 122 5.70 -15.30 8.15
CA VAL A 122 6.33 -15.61 9.43
C VAL A 122 7.26 -14.44 9.77
N PRO A 123 6.90 -13.56 10.72
CA PRO A 123 7.76 -12.44 11.08
C PRO A 123 9.10 -12.96 11.60
N ARG A 124 10.19 -12.49 11.00
CA ARG A 124 11.55 -12.77 11.49
C ARG A 124 11.78 -11.95 12.76
N LEU A 125 12.30 -12.60 13.81
CA LEU A 125 12.65 -11.95 15.09
C LEU A 125 11.46 -11.20 15.72
N LYS A 126 10.47 -11.94 16.22
CA LYS A 126 9.37 -11.38 17.00
C LYS A 126 9.90 -10.84 18.32
N LEU A 127 9.87 -9.52 18.51
CA LEU A 127 10.32 -8.86 19.73
C LEU A 127 9.20 -8.81 20.75
N ARG A 128 8.05 -8.24 20.34
CA ARG A 128 6.95 -7.98 21.27
C ARG A 128 5.60 -8.02 20.56
N ARG A 129 4.62 -8.60 21.24
CA ARG A 129 3.24 -8.62 20.78
C ARG A 129 2.49 -7.37 21.26
N LEU A 130 1.84 -6.67 20.35
CA LEU A 130 1.05 -5.47 20.65
C LEU A 130 -0.45 -5.74 20.55
N SER A 131 -1.24 -4.88 21.18
CA SER A 131 -2.69 -4.81 20.97
C SER A 131 -3.02 -4.32 19.55
N ALA A 132 -4.26 -4.50 19.10
CA ALA A 132 -4.70 -3.97 17.80
C ALA A 132 -4.75 -2.43 17.82
N GLU A 133 -5.13 -1.86 18.97
CA GLU A 133 -5.22 -0.44 19.26
C GLU A 133 -3.85 0.26 19.15
N ALA A 134 -2.75 -0.48 19.33
CA ALA A 134 -1.41 0.06 19.18
C ALA A 134 -1.14 0.66 17.79
N VAL A 135 -1.81 0.17 16.73
CA VAL A 135 -1.67 0.76 15.38
C VAL A 135 -2.29 2.15 15.32
N THR A 136 -3.48 2.34 15.92
CA THR A 136 -4.13 3.65 16.00
C THR A 136 -3.28 4.63 16.79
N HIS A 137 -2.85 4.24 17.99
CA HIS A 137 -1.99 5.08 18.83
C HIS A 137 -0.67 5.42 18.15
N LEU A 138 -0.09 4.48 17.39
CA LEU A 138 1.12 4.73 16.62
C LEU A 138 0.91 5.82 15.58
N LEU A 139 -0.17 5.77 14.80
CA LEU A 139 -0.46 6.75 13.76
C LEU A 139 -0.73 8.14 14.36
N GLU A 140 -1.56 8.21 15.40
CA GLU A 140 -1.89 9.48 16.10
C GLU A 140 -0.65 10.13 16.72
N ARG A 141 0.18 9.34 17.43
CA ARG A 141 1.41 9.85 18.05
C ARG A 141 2.46 10.21 17.01
N SER A 142 2.53 9.49 15.89
CA SER A 142 3.43 9.84 14.78
C SER A 142 3.05 11.18 14.16
N ALA A 143 1.75 11.42 13.94
CA ALA A 143 1.24 12.70 13.46
C ALA A 143 1.54 13.84 14.44
N ALA A 144 1.24 13.64 15.73
CA ALA A 144 1.46 14.65 16.77
C ALA A 144 2.94 15.03 16.96
N ARG A 145 3.87 14.09 16.73
CA ARG A 145 5.32 14.29 16.93
C ARG A 145 6.08 14.55 15.62
N GLY A 146 5.41 14.55 14.47
CA GLY A 146 6.06 14.68 13.17
C GLY A 146 7.04 13.53 12.84
N ILE A 147 6.76 12.33 13.35
CA ILE A 147 7.58 11.14 13.07
C ILE A 147 7.36 10.75 11.60
N GLY A 148 8.44 10.75 10.82
CA GLY A 148 8.41 10.28 9.45
C GLY A 148 8.33 8.76 9.40
N LEU A 149 7.32 8.24 8.70
CA LEU A 149 7.03 6.82 8.57
C LEU A 149 7.42 6.30 7.19
N ARG A 150 7.64 4.99 7.10
CA ARG A 150 7.51 4.20 5.88
C ARG A 150 6.37 3.21 6.10
N ILE A 151 5.29 3.32 5.33
CA ILE A 151 4.11 2.47 5.44
C ILE A 151 4.02 1.64 4.18
N ALA A 152 4.04 0.31 4.30
CA ALA A 152 3.97 -0.61 3.18
C ALA A 152 2.65 -1.39 3.22
N VAL A 153 1.84 -1.25 2.16
CA VAL A 153 0.64 -2.06 1.92
C VAL A 153 0.81 -2.80 0.61
N GLY A 154 0.47 -4.09 0.59
CA GLY A 154 0.64 -4.89 -0.60
C GLY A 154 -0.29 -6.08 -0.69
N ASN A 155 -0.22 -6.71 -1.86
CA ASN A 155 -0.79 -7.99 -2.24
C ASN A 155 0.30 -8.79 -2.99
N PRO A 156 0.04 -10.04 -3.41
CA PRO A 156 1.06 -10.88 -4.06
C PRO A 156 1.72 -10.28 -5.31
N GLY A 157 1.05 -9.35 -6.00
CA GLY A 157 1.54 -8.74 -7.23
C GLY A 157 2.23 -7.38 -7.06
N CYS A 158 1.95 -6.67 -5.97
CA CYS A 158 2.49 -5.33 -5.74
C CYS A 158 2.51 -4.97 -4.26
N THR A 159 3.62 -4.38 -3.81
CA THR A 159 3.70 -3.64 -2.55
C THR A 159 3.95 -2.17 -2.88
N GLN A 160 3.07 -1.30 -2.40
CA GLN A 160 3.26 0.14 -2.44
C GLN A 160 3.82 0.60 -1.10
N ILE A 161 4.68 1.61 -1.15
CA ILE A 161 5.36 2.13 0.02
C ILE A 161 5.21 3.64 0.04
N TYR A 162 4.55 4.15 1.07
CA TYR A 162 4.57 5.56 1.43
C TYR A 162 5.80 5.85 2.29
N SER A 163 6.43 7.02 2.10
CA SER A 163 7.57 7.48 2.89
C SER A 163 7.43 8.97 3.23
N GLY A 164 7.05 9.29 4.47
CA GLY A 164 6.78 10.67 4.88
C GLY A 164 6.10 10.79 6.23
N PRO A 165 5.89 12.02 6.73
CA PRO A 165 5.06 12.27 7.91
C PRO A 165 3.57 12.20 7.56
N VAL A 166 2.79 11.56 8.41
CA VAL A 166 1.31 11.58 8.34
C VAL A 166 0.75 12.70 9.21
N GLN A 167 -0.40 13.28 8.86
CA GLN A 167 -0.95 14.42 9.61
C GLN A 167 -2.41 14.23 10.02
N SER A 168 -3.28 13.89 9.08
CA SER A 168 -4.73 13.83 9.25
C SER A 168 -5.18 12.41 9.59
N ILE A 169 -5.26 12.10 10.89
CA ILE A 169 -5.67 10.79 11.39
C ILE A 169 -7.16 10.83 11.73
N VAL A 170 -7.96 9.97 11.07
CA VAL A 170 -9.42 9.98 11.17
C VAL A 170 -9.95 8.58 11.53
N PRO A 171 -10.26 8.33 12.81
CA PRO A 171 -10.99 7.14 13.23
C PRO A 171 -12.45 7.18 12.72
N ALA A 172 -12.95 6.05 12.22
CA ALA A 172 -14.33 5.92 11.73
C ALA A 172 -14.87 4.50 11.94
N GLY A 173 -15.42 4.23 13.13
CA GLY A 173 -15.88 2.89 13.50
C GLY A 173 -14.73 1.89 13.54
N HIS A 174 -14.80 0.82 12.75
CA HIS A 174 -13.73 -0.17 12.60
C HIS A 174 -12.64 0.24 11.61
N TRP A 175 -12.60 1.51 11.21
CA TRP A 175 -11.57 2.06 10.34
C TRP A 175 -10.68 3.04 11.08
N ILE A 176 -9.39 2.99 10.76
CA ILE A 176 -8.48 4.11 10.98
C ILE A 176 -7.98 4.59 9.62
N ASN A 177 -8.04 5.91 9.41
CA ASN A 177 -7.67 6.51 8.14
C ASN A 177 -6.54 7.52 8.30
N VAL A 178 -5.65 7.57 7.32
CA VAL A 178 -4.85 8.77 7.03
C VAL A 178 -5.52 9.45 5.85
N MET A 179 -5.82 10.75 5.99
CA MET A 179 -6.52 11.55 4.97
C MET A 179 -5.67 12.78 4.61
N ASP A 180 -4.43 12.55 4.22
CA ASP A 180 -3.51 13.62 3.85
C ASP A 180 -3.71 14.01 2.37
N PRO A 181 -3.43 15.27 1.98
CA PRO A 181 -3.75 15.76 0.63
C PRO A 181 -3.16 14.92 -0.53
N ARG A 182 -2.02 14.26 -0.30
CA ARG A 182 -1.33 13.44 -1.30
C ARG A 182 -1.19 11.97 -0.90
N PHE A 183 -1.74 11.56 0.25
CA PHE A 183 -1.62 10.19 0.75
C PHE A 183 -2.84 9.81 1.58
N ASN A 184 -3.54 8.76 1.16
CA ASN A 184 -4.59 8.16 1.97
C ASN A 184 -4.24 6.72 2.34
N LEU A 185 -4.56 6.37 3.57
CA LEU A 185 -4.55 5.00 4.06
C LEU A 185 -5.92 4.72 4.64
N HIS A 186 -6.53 3.59 4.27
CA HIS A 186 -7.76 3.09 4.88
C HIS A 186 -7.50 1.71 5.45
N LEU A 187 -7.54 1.57 6.78
CA LEU A 187 -7.22 0.33 7.48
C LEU A 187 -8.40 -0.17 8.31
N ARG A 188 -8.79 -1.43 8.10
CA ARG A 188 -9.74 -2.18 8.94
C ARG A 188 -9.06 -2.66 10.22
N THR A 189 -9.31 -1.98 11.33
CA THR A 189 -8.71 -2.31 12.63
C THR A 189 -9.28 -3.61 13.21
N ASP A 190 -10.53 -3.97 12.86
CA ASP A 190 -11.18 -5.22 13.26
C ASP A 190 -10.62 -6.47 12.54
N HIS A 191 -9.86 -6.28 11.47
CA HIS A 191 -9.16 -7.37 10.79
C HIS A 191 -7.77 -7.66 11.37
N LEU A 192 -7.28 -6.84 12.31
CA LEU A 192 -5.94 -6.97 12.91
C LEU A 192 -5.92 -8.10 13.95
N ALA A 193 -5.81 -9.34 13.49
CA ALA A 193 -5.68 -10.48 14.39
C ALA A 193 -4.32 -10.50 15.11
N GLN A 194 -3.29 -9.95 14.47
CA GLN A 194 -1.92 -10.01 14.98
C GLN A 194 -1.08 -8.75 14.76
N VAL A 195 -0.68 -8.07 15.83
CA VAL A 195 0.25 -6.93 15.74
C VAL A 195 1.55 -7.24 16.47
N TRP A 196 2.68 -7.10 15.78
CA TRP A 196 4.01 -7.42 16.30
C TRP A 196 4.97 -6.26 16.09
N LEU A 197 5.83 -6.01 17.07
CA LEU A 197 7.14 -5.40 16.82
C LEU A 197 8.14 -6.50 16.46
N THR A 198 8.85 -6.29 15.36
CA THR A 198 9.77 -7.25 14.75
C THR A 198 11.08 -6.58 14.37
N GLY A 199 12.09 -7.36 14.00
CA GLY A 199 13.38 -6.84 13.54
C GLY A 199 14.35 -6.60 14.69
N GLN A 200 15.26 -5.63 14.52
CA GLN A 200 16.27 -5.32 15.52
C GLN A 200 15.73 -4.29 16.52
N SER A 201 16.11 -4.40 17.80
CA SER A 201 15.64 -3.46 18.83
C SER A 201 15.98 -1.99 18.56
N ALA A 202 17.06 -1.72 17.81
CA ALA A 202 17.43 -0.36 17.41
C ALA A 202 16.62 0.20 16.22
N ALA A 203 15.88 -0.64 15.48
CA ALA A 203 15.03 -0.18 14.39
C ALA A 203 13.86 -1.17 14.21
N PRO A 204 12.96 -1.29 15.20
CA PRO A 204 11.91 -2.28 15.15
C PRO A 204 10.84 -1.85 14.14
N SER A 205 10.31 -2.83 13.42
CA SER A 205 9.19 -2.67 12.47
C SER A 205 7.90 -3.12 13.12
N LEU A 206 6.82 -2.35 12.98
CA LEU A 206 5.49 -2.82 13.31
C LEU A 206 4.93 -3.61 12.11
N GLN A 207 4.48 -4.85 12.35
CA GLN A 207 3.77 -5.66 11.37
C GLN A 207 2.38 -6.02 11.89
N ALA A 208 1.35 -5.78 11.08
CA ALA A 208 -0.01 -6.17 11.37
C ALA A 208 -0.44 -7.29 10.40
N LEU A 209 -0.97 -8.40 10.93
CA LEU A 209 -1.38 -9.59 10.19
C LEU A 209 -2.86 -9.90 10.41
N ASP A 210 -3.48 -10.50 9.41
CA ASP A 210 -4.87 -10.98 9.48
C ASP A 210 -5.01 -12.31 10.24
N GLY A 211 -6.25 -12.81 10.35
CA GLY A 211 -6.57 -14.07 11.03
C GLY A 211 -5.92 -15.31 10.39
N SER A 212 -5.48 -15.20 9.14
CA SER A 212 -4.75 -16.26 8.41
C SER A 212 -3.23 -16.09 8.50
N GLY A 213 -2.74 -15.08 9.23
CA GLY A 213 -1.31 -14.79 9.37
C GLY A 213 -0.69 -14.09 8.16
N ARG A 214 -1.49 -13.51 7.28
CA ARG A 214 -1.01 -12.75 6.11
C ARG A 214 -0.80 -11.29 6.48
N LEU A 215 0.20 -10.64 5.88
CA LEU A 215 0.54 -9.26 6.17
C LEU A 215 -0.55 -8.31 5.65
N ILE A 216 -1.11 -7.50 6.55
CA ILE A 216 -2.02 -6.40 6.21
C ILE A 216 -1.20 -5.16 5.86
N LEU A 217 -0.23 -4.80 6.72
CA LEU A 217 0.70 -3.70 6.50
C LEU A 217 1.94 -3.84 7.38
N GLN A 218 3.00 -3.15 6.98
CA GLN A 218 4.19 -2.90 7.79
C GLN A 218 4.43 -1.40 7.94
N ILE A 219 4.85 -0.96 9.13
CA ILE A 219 5.26 0.41 9.42
C ILE A 219 6.67 0.41 9.99
N ASP A 220 7.54 1.18 9.36
CA ASP A 220 8.89 1.49 9.81
C ASP A 220 9.03 2.99 10.05
N ALA A 221 10.04 3.40 10.81
CA ALA A 221 10.45 4.81 10.83
C ALA A 221 11.41 5.12 9.68
N ARG A 222 11.32 6.36 9.17
CA ARG A 222 12.40 6.91 8.35
C ARG A 222 13.66 7.06 9.20
N PRO A 223 14.87 6.99 8.59
CA PRO A 223 16.14 7.09 9.34
C PRO A 223 16.23 8.30 10.26
N ALA A 224 15.78 9.47 9.80
CA ALA A 224 15.78 10.71 10.57
C ALA A 224 14.81 10.72 11.78
N SER A 225 13.91 9.75 11.87
CA SER A 225 12.89 9.65 12.93
C SER A 225 13.10 8.45 13.86
N LEU A 226 14.20 7.70 13.71
CA LEU A 226 14.46 6.48 14.48
C LEU A 226 14.47 6.69 16.00
N ALA A 227 15.06 7.78 16.49
CA ALA A 227 15.11 8.06 17.94
C ALA A 227 13.69 8.29 18.52
N LEU A 228 12.91 9.19 17.92
CA LEU A 228 11.52 9.44 18.35
C LEU A 228 10.64 8.20 18.20
N TRP A 229 10.89 7.39 17.16
CA TRP A 229 10.22 6.12 16.93
C TRP A 229 10.51 5.12 18.05
N GLN A 230 11.76 4.91 18.43
CA GLN A 230 12.15 4.00 19.52
C GLN A 230 11.42 4.35 20.82
N GLU A 231 11.49 5.61 21.25
CA GLU A 231 10.78 6.10 22.44
C GLU A 231 9.27 5.86 22.34
N MET A 232 8.68 6.10 21.16
CA MET A 232 7.25 5.90 20.95
C MET A 232 6.87 4.42 21.06
N VAL A 233 7.56 3.55 20.32
CA VAL A 233 7.16 2.14 20.22
C VAL A 233 7.30 1.45 21.57
N GLU A 234 8.28 1.78 22.40
CA GLU A 234 8.45 1.22 23.75
C GLU A 234 7.20 1.36 24.61
N THR A 235 6.48 2.47 24.46
CA THR A 235 5.27 2.82 25.23
C THR A 235 3.96 2.29 24.63
N LEU A 236 4.02 1.54 23.51
CA LEU A 236 2.82 0.94 22.92
C LEU A 236 2.30 -0.22 23.76
N GLU A 237 0.98 -0.31 23.85
CA GLU A 237 0.28 -1.31 24.66
C GLU A 237 0.52 -2.73 24.14
N CYS A 238 0.85 -3.64 25.06
CA CYS A 238 0.98 -5.05 24.77
C CYS A 238 -0.39 -5.72 24.68
N ALA A 239 -0.49 -6.81 23.91
CA ALA A 239 -1.70 -7.63 23.93
C ALA A 239 -1.95 -8.22 25.33
N GLN A 240 -3.20 -8.27 25.77
CA GLN A 240 -3.56 -8.83 27.07
C GLN A 240 -3.11 -10.29 27.22
N GLY A 241 -2.59 -10.64 28.40
CA GLY A 241 -2.16 -12.00 28.73
C GLY A 241 -0.72 -12.36 28.33
N MET A 242 0.07 -11.44 27.76
CA MET A 242 1.51 -11.64 27.57
C MET A 242 2.32 -10.80 28.57
N PRO A 243 3.33 -11.38 29.25
CA PRO A 243 4.18 -10.61 30.15
C PRO A 243 4.94 -9.54 29.37
N SER A 244 4.98 -8.31 29.91
CA SER A 244 5.91 -7.27 29.45
C SER A 244 7.32 -7.84 29.58
N GLN A 245 8.03 -7.98 28.47
CA GLN A 245 9.46 -8.29 28.53
C GLN A 245 10.14 -7.08 29.17
N LYS A 246 10.61 -7.28 30.41
CA LYS A 246 11.52 -6.38 31.10
C LYS A 246 12.93 -6.55 30.55
#